data_AF-A0A961MQE4-F1
#
_entry.id   AF-A0A961MQE4-F1
#
_cell.length_a   1.000
_cell.length_b   1.000
_cell.length_c   1.000
_cell.angle_alpha   90.00
_cell.angle_beta   90.00
_cell.angle_gamma   90.00
#
_symmetry.space_group_name_H-M   'P 1'
#
loop_
_entity.id
_entity.type
_entity.pdbx_description
1 polymer ?
#
loop_
_entity_poly.entity_id
_entity_poly.type
_entity_poly.pdbx_seq_one_letter_code
_entity_poly.pdbx_strand_id
1 'polypeptide(L)'
;MAPSIALAALLATPLAAAEPESCATVRLSDVGWSDITATTAATVTVLEALGYDTKVSVLSVPVTYTGLAEGDLDVFLGNWM
;
A
#
# COMPACT_ATOMS: atom_id res chain seq x y z
N MET A 1 20.45 -46.70 -1.31
CA MET A 1 21.17 -45.43 -1.54
C MET A 1 20.14 -44.39 -1.95
N ALA A 2 20.14 -43.26 -1.26
CA ALA A 2 19.06 -42.28 -1.17
C ALA A 2 19.04 -41.27 -2.35
N PRO A 3 17.96 -41.21 -3.15
CA PRO A 3 17.71 -40.05 -4.01
C PRO A 3 16.49 -39.23 -3.58
N SER A 4 15.63 -39.75 -2.70
CA SER A 4 14.29 -39.19 -2.47
C SER A 4 14.22 -38.04 -1.47
N ILE A 5 15.27 -37.78 -0.68
CA ILE A 5 15.25 -36.72 0.35
C ILE A 5 15.64 -35.36 -0.23
N ALA A 6 16.33 -35.31 -1.38
CA ALA A 6 16.83 -34.06 -1.96
C ALA A 6 15.73 -33.18 -2.60
N LEU A 7 14.60 -33.75 -3.04
CA LEU A 7 13.55 -32.99 -3.72
C LEU A 7 12.62 -32.22 -2.76
N ALA A 8 12.53 -32.64 -1.50
CA ALA A 8 11.68 -31.98 -0.50
C ALA A 8 12.26 -30.66 0.02
N ALA A 9 13.56 -30.43 -0.12
CA ALA A 9 14.22 -29.20 0.35
C ALA A 9 13.99 -27.98 -0.56
N LEU A 10 13.56 -28.17 -1.81
CA LEU A 10 13.28 -27.08 -2.76
C LEU A 10 11.89 -26.44 -2.58
N LEU A 11 11.01 -27.03 -1.76
CA LEU A 11 9.64 -26.53 -1.54
C LEU A 11 9.51 -25.66 -0.27
N ALA A 12 10.61 -25.44 0.46
CA ALA A 12 10.61 -24.77 1.75
C ALA A 12 11.14 -23.32 1.72
N THR A 13 11.41 -22.76 0.53
CA THR A 13 11.65 -21.32 0.44
C THR A 13 10.30 -20.62 0.58
N PRO A 14 10.07 -19.78 1.61
CA PRO A 14 8.90 -18.93 1.60
C PRO A 14 8.97 -18.10 0.32
N LEU A 15 7.97 -18.25 -0.53
CA LEU A 15 7.77 -17.38 -1.68
C LEU A 15 7.21 -16.05 -1.18
N ALA A 16 7.96 -15.39 -0.30
CA ALA A 16 7.81 -13.97 -0.08
C ALA A 16 8.45 -13.33 -1.31
N ALA A 17 7.67 -13.18 -2.39
CA ALA A 17 8.04 -12.26 -3.45
C ALA A 17 8.21 -10.91 -2.76
N ALA A 18 9.47 -10.47 -2.60
CA ALA A 18 9.74 -9.17 -2.00
C ALA A 18 8.99 -8.12 -2.82
N GLU A 19 8.22 -7.29 -2.14
CA GLU A 19 7.53 -6.21 -2.82
C GLU A 19 8.55 -5.23 -3.41
N PRO A 20 8.26 -4.59 -4.55
CA PRO A 20 9.10 -3.53 -5.07
C PRO A 20 9.31 -2.45 -4.01
N GLU A 21 10.49 -1.82 -3.95
CA GLU A 21 10.75 -0.73 -2.99
C GLU A 21 9.77 0.44 -3.13
N SER A 22 9.17 0.63 -4.31
CA SER A 22 8.12 1.63 -4.51
C SER A 22 6.90 1.43 -3.62
N CYS A 23 6.68 0.22 -3.10
CA CYS A 23 5.58 -0.10 -2.19
C CYS A 23 5.90 0.22 -0.73
N ALA A 24 7.16 0.52 -0.39
CA ALA A 24 7.58 0.76 1.00
C ALA A 24 6.87 1.97 1.62
N THR A 25 6.59 3.01 0.83
CA THR A 25 5.82 4.18 1.28
C THR A 25 4.53 4.30 0.49
N VAL A 26 3.39 4.20 1.17
CA VAL A 26 2.07 4.40 0.56
C VAL A 26 1.72 5.89 0.58
N ARG A 27 1.44 6.48 -0.59
CA ARG A 27 1.09 7.91 -0.75
C ARG A 27 -0.43 8.05 -0.88
N LEU A 28 -1.06 8.56 0.18
CA LEU A 28 -2.51 8.73 0.26
C LEU A 28 -2.90 10.20 0.04
N SER A 29 -4.09 10.41 -0.52
CA SER A 29 -4.75 11.72 -0.55
C SER A 29 -5.89 11.79 0.47
N ASP A 30 -5.96 12.92 1.17
CA ASP A 30 -7.10 13.35 1.98
C ASP A 30 -7.66 14.66 1.39
N VAL A 31 -8.98 14.78 1.26
CA VAL A 31 -9.62 16.00 0.75
C VAL A 31 -10.08 16.96 1.85
N GLY A 32 -9.83 16.61 3.11
CA GLY A 32 -10.10 17.42 4.29
C GLY A 32 -11.52 17.31 4.85
N TRP A 33 -12.35 16.42 4.30
CA TRP A 33 -13.66 16.10 4.86
C TRP A 33 -13.49 15.14 6.03
N SER A 34 -14.23 15.34 7.12
CA SER A 34 -14.02 14.60 8.36
C SER A 34 -14.16 13.08 8.20
N ASP A 35 -15.08 12.63 7.35
CA ASP A 35 -15.26 11.20 7.02
C ASP A 35 -14.04 10.64 6.29
N ILE A 36 -13.45 11.39 5.35
CA ILE A 36 -12.29 10.97 4.57
C ILE A 36 -11.01 11.01 5.40
N THR A 37 -10.84 12.01 6.26
CA THR A 37 -9.74 12.04 7.22
C THR A 37 -9.81 10.83 8.16
N ALA A 38 -11.01 10.46 8.63
CA ALA A 38 -11.18 9.31 9.52
C ALA A 38 -10.82 7.98 8.84
N THR A 39 -11.29 7.75 7.61
CA THR A 39 -10.96 6.52 6.87
C THR A 39 -9.48 6.47 6.49
N THR A 40 -8.89 7.59 6.09
CA THR A 40 -7.46 7.71 5.78
C THR A 40 -6.60 7.41 7.00
N ALA A 41 -6.93 7.98 8.16
CA ALA A 41 -6.20 7.71 9.41
C ALA A 41 -6.32 6.24 9.86
N ALA A 42 -7.50 5.63 9.70
CA ALA A 42 -7.69 4.21 9.98
C ALA A 42 -6.84 3.33 9.06
N THR A 43 -6.78 3.63 7.76
CA THR A 43 -5.92 2.92 6.81
C THR A 43 -4.44 3.11 7.12
N VAL A 44 -4.00 4.32 7.46
CA VAL A 44 -2.62 4.60 7.89
C VAL A 44 -2.24 3.72 9.08
N THR A 45 -3.11 3.67 10.10
CA THR A 45 -2.87 2.86 11.32
C THR A 45 -2.63 1.38 10.97
N VAL A 46 -3.40 0.83 10.04
CA VAL A 46 -3.24 -0.56 9.59
C VAL A 46 -1.97 -0.75 8.77
N LEU A 47 -1.65 0.17 7.86
CA LEU A 47 -0.46 0.10 7.01
C LEU A 47 0.83 0.17 7.85
N GLU A 48 0.88 1.06 8.82
CA GLU A 48 2.00 1.17 9.76
C GLU A 48 2.16 -0.11 10.59
N ALA A 49 1.05 -0.71 11.05
CA ALA A 49 1.10 -2.00 11.75
C ALA A 49 1.59 -3.17 10.89
N LEU A 50 1.46 -3.06 9.56
CA LEU A 50 1.99 -4.02 8.59
C LEU A 50 3.46 -3.73 8.21
N GLY A 51 4.03 -2.60 8.64
CA GLY A 51 5.43 -2.22 8.41
C GLY A 51 5.65 -1.31 7.21
N TYR A 52 4.61 -0.69 6.65
CA TYR A 52 4.75 0.32 5.61
C TYR A 52 4.93 1.72 6.20
N ASP A 53 5.67 2.56 5.49
CA ASP A 53 5.62 4.00 5.70
C ASP A 53 4.37 4.58 5.00
N THR A 54 3.85 5.69 5.52
CA THR A 54 2.73 6.39 4.89
C THR A 54 3.01 7.88 4.72
N LYS A 55 2.48 8.45 3.63
CA LYS A 55 2.51 9.89 3.37
C LYS A 55 1.12 10.35 2.96
N VAL A 56 0.49 11.18 3.79
CA VAL A 56 -0.82 11.77 3.51
C VAL A 56 -0.66 13.19 2.99
N SER A 57 -1.30 13.50 1.86
CA SER A 57 -1.35 14.85 1.28
C SER A 57 -2.77 15.37 1.30
N VAL A 58 -2.98 16.57 1.84
CA VAL A 58 -4.30 17.22 1.80
C VAL A 58 -4.47 17.95 0.47
N LEU A 59 -5.34 17.47 -0.40
CA LEU A 59 -5.48 17.91 -1.79
C LEU A 59 -6.96 18.10 -2.15
N SER A 60 -7.26 18.91 -3.18
CA SER A 60 -8.61 18.94 -3.72
C SER A 60 -8.90 17.67 -4.55
N VAL A 61 -10.18 17.36 -4.78
CA VAL A 61 -10.59 16.19 -5.59
C VAL A 61 -9.96 16.20 -7.00
N PRO A 62 -9.96 17.30 -7.77
CA PRO A 62 -9.34 17.30 -9.09
C PRO A 62 -7.84 17.02 -9.04
N VAL A 63 -7.12 17.62 -8.07
CA VAL A 63 -5.67 17.42 -7.91
C VAL A 63 -5.35 15.98 -7.48
N THR A 64 -6.21 15.39 -6.65
CA THR A 64 -6.09 13.97 -6.28
C THR A 64 -6.16 13.07 -7.51
N TYR A 65 -7.12 13.30 -8.40
CA TYR A 65 -7.24 12.51 -9.63
C TYR A 65 -6.07 12.72 -10.59
N THR A 66 -5.57 13.95 -10.72
CA THR A 66 -4.34 14.21 -11.48
C THR A 66 -3.16 13.43 -10.90
N GLY A 67 -2.96 13.49 -9.57
CA GLY A 67 -1.86 12.77 -8.92
C GLY A 67 -1.97 11.25 -9.05
N LEU A 68 -3.17 10.67 -9.03
CA LEU A 68 -3.37 9.25 -9.31
C LEU A 68 -3.04 8.90 -10.77
N ALA A 69 -3.45 9.74 -11.72
CA ALA A 69 -3.19 9.53 -13.14
C ALA A 69 -1.70 9.64 -13.50
N GLU A 70 -0.97 10.53 -12.83
CA GLU A 70 0.47 10.75 -13.02
C GLU A 70 1.34 9.80 -12.19
N GLY A 71 0.75 9.05 -11.25
CA GLY A 71 1.46 8.13 -10.37
C GLY A 71 2.18 8.82 -9.20
N ASP A 72 1.78 10.05 -8.86
CA ASP A 72 2.24 10.81 -7.70
C ASP A 72 1.55 10.37 -6.39
N LEU A 73 0.37 9.76 -6.51
CA LEU A 73 -0.42 9.19 -5.41
C LEU A 73 -0.72 7.72 -5.70
N ASP A 74 -0.87 6.94 -4.64
CA ASP A 74 -1.20 5.50 -4.73
C ASP A 74 -2.66 5.23 -4.38
N VAL A 75 -3.21 5.97 -3.40
CA VAL A 75 -4.54 5.68 -2.83
C VAL A 75 -5.35 6.94 -2.59
N PHE A 76 -6.63 6.90 -2.94
CA PHE A 76 -7.66 7.85 -2.52
C PHE A 76 -8.90 7.10 -2.04
N LEU A 77 -9.28 7.31 -0.77
CA LEU A 77 -10.39 6.60 -0.13
C LEU A 77 -11.73 7.36 -0.22
N GLY A 78 -11.74 8.56 -0.79
CA GLY A 78 -12.91 9.45 -0.80
C GLY A 78 -13.64 9.54 -2.13
N ASN A 79 -13.63 8.49 -2.94
CA ASN A 79 -14.36 8.48 -4.20
C ASN A 79 -15.87 8.24 -4.00
N TRP A 80 -16.64 9.32 -3.93
CA TRP A 80 -18.10 9.32 -3.87
C TRP A 80 -18.67 9.49 -5.29
N MET A 81 -19.08 8.39 -5.94
CA MET A 81 -19.66 8.38 -7.30
C MET A 81 -20.98 7.64 -7.33
#